data_AF-A0A094I399-F1
#
_entry.id   AF-A0A094I399-F1
#
_cell.length_a   1.000
_cell.length_b   1.000
_cell.length_c   1.000
_cell.angle_alpha   90.00
_cell.angle_beta   90.00
_cell.angle_gamma   90.00
#
_symmetry.space_group_name_H-M   'P 1'
#
loop_
_entity.id
_entity.type
_entity.pdbx_description
1 polymer ?
#
loop_
_entity_poly.entity_id
_entity_poly.type
_entity_poly.pdbx_seq_one_letter_code
_entity_poly.pdbx_strand_id
1 'polypeptide(L)'
;ILSRGANCALLDAVTLAEQITSPAYDRSSPTSLDIYVKENIERRQHERYRSYLLQKVMFSGQNRIMGFVRDKTLPLALRRIDDLDREEHNVDETCVAKSGEDPQWVEELRWEEIYDEQHGRERNGGS
;
A
#
# COMPACT_ATOMS: atom_id res chain seq x y z
N ILE A 1 -8.94 7.26 -5.73
CA ILE A 1 -9.40 6.58 -6.96
C ILE A 1 -8.47 5.39 -7.16
N LEU A 2 -8.95 4.16 -7.01
CA LEU A 2 -8.11 3.00 -7.35
C LEU A 2 -7.75 3.09 -8.83
N SER A 3 -6.49 2.85 -9.16
CA SER A 3 -5.81 3.17 -10.43
C SER A 3 -6.39 2.47 -11.67
N ARG A 4 -7.65 2.74 -12.01
CA ARG A 4 -8.38 2.14 -13.14
C ARG A 4 -8.73 3.14 -14.23
N GLY A 5 -8.35 4.40 -14.07
CA GLY A 5 -8.60 5.45 -15.06
C GLY A 5 -8.03 5.09 -16.43
N ALA A 6 -6.80 4.58 -16.48
CA ALA A 6 -6.17 4.13 -17.72
C ALA A 6 -6.91 2.94 -18.37
N ASN A 7 -7.28 1.93 -17.57
CA ASN A 7 -8.02 0.77 -18.08
C ASN A 7 -9.40 1.15 -18.62
N CYS A 8 -10.09 2.09 -17.94
CA CYS A 8 -11.36 2.62 -18.41
C CYS A 8 -11.19 3.37 -19.74
N ALA A 9 -10.18 4.23 -19.85
CA ALA A 9 -9.90 4.98 -21.08
C ALA A 9 -9.54 4.06 -22.25
N LEU A 10 -8.73 3.01 -22.01
CA LEU A 10 -8.41 2.00 -23.02
C LEU A 10 -9.67 1.26 -23.48
N LEU A 11 -10.51 0.81 -22.55
CA LEU A 11 -11.76 0.14 -22.90
C LEU A 11 -12.70 1.07 -23.68
N ASP A 12 -12.79 2.36 -23.31
CA ASP A 12 -13.57 3.37 -24.03
C ASP A 12 -13.06 3.52 -25.47
N ALA A 13 -11.74 3.61 -25.64
CA ALA A 13 -11.13 3.75 -26.95
C ALA A 13 -11.39 2.52 -27.84
N VAL A 14 -11.25 1.31 -27.28
CA VAL A 14 -11.48 0.04 -28.01
C VAL A 14 -12.95 -0.08 -28.40
N THR A 15 -13.87 0.09 -27.45
CA THR A 15 -15.32 -0.01 -27.71
C THR A 15 -15.80 1.06 -28.69
N LEU A 16 -15.27 2.29 -28.62
CA LEU A 16 -15.56 3.31 -29.63
C LEU A 16 -15.02 2.92 -31.00
N ALA A 17 -13.80 2.38 -31.07
CA ALA A 17 -13.19 1.95 -32.33
C ALA A 17 -14.01 0.85 -33.02
N GLU A 18 -14.51 -0.13 -32.25
CA GLU A 18 -15.40 -1.18 -32.76
C GLU A 18 -16.71 -0.60 -33.30
N GLN A 19 -17.29 0.40 -32.62
CA GLN A 19 -18.52 1.04 -33.06
C GLN A 19 -18.33 1.83 -34.35
N ILE A 20 -17.28 2.64 -34.47
CA ILE A 20 -17.05 3.46 -35.67
C ILE A 20 -16.55 2.66 -36.88
N THR A 21 -16.02 1.45 -36.66
CA THR A 21 -15.58 0.54 -37.72
C THR A 21 -16.70 -0.42 -38.16
N SER A 22 -17.80 -0.48 -37.41
CA SER A 22 -18.98 -1.28 -37.76
C SER A 22 -19.60 -0.81 -39.08
N PRO A 23 -20.02 -1.72 -39.98
CA PRO A 23 -20.76 -1.35 -41.20
C PRO A 23 -22.08 -0.64 -40.92
N ALA A 24 -22.62 -0.78 -39.70
CA ALA A 24 -23.84 -0.12 -39.25
C ALA A 24 -23.62 1.34 -38.83
N TYR A 25 -22.36 1.81 -38.74
CA TYR A 25 -22.05 3.17 -38.34
C TYR A 25 -22.28 4.16 -39.48
N ASP A 26 -23.26 5.04 -39.28
CA ASP A 26 -23.51 6.16 -40.18
C ASP A 26 -22.89 7.45 -39.64
N ARG A 27 -21.81 7.88 -40.27
CA ARG A 27 -21.10 9.12 -39.91
C ARG A 27 -21.93 10.38 -40.13
N SER A 28 -22.94 10.34 -41.00
CA SER A 28 -23.81 11.48 -41.29
C SER A 28 -24.97 11.61 -40.29
N SER A 29 -25.28 10.53 -39.57
CA SER A 29 -26.30 10.53 -38.53
C SER A 29 -25.72 11.01 -37.19
N PRO A 30 -26.32 12.04 -36.56
CA PRO A 30 -25.88 12.54 -35.26
C PRO A 30 -26.16 11.55 -34.11
N THR A 31 -27.09 10.60 -34.31
CA THR A 31 -27.50 9.62 -33.29
C THR A 31 -26.81 8.26 -33.43
N SER A 32 -25.91 8.12 -34.41
CA SER A 32 -25.21 6.87 -34.72
C SER A 32 -24.38 6.31 -33.55
N LEU A 33 -24.01 7.15 -32.58
CA LEU A 33 -23.26 6.75 -31.38
C LEU A 33 -24.10 6.77 -30.09
N ASP A 34 -25.39 7.08 -30.14
CA ASP A 34 -26.20 7.28 -28.92
C ASP A 34 -26.24 6.02 -28.04
N ILE A 35 -26.34 4.85 -28.67
CA ILE A 35 -26.32 3.55 -27.97
C ILE A 35 -24.98 3.37 -27.27
N TYR A 36 -23.86 3.56 -27.99
CA TYR A 36 -22.52 3.49 -27.42
C TYR A 36 -22.34 4.46 -26.25
N VAL A 37 -22.74 5.73 -26.42
CA VAL A 37 -22.58 6.76 -25.38
C VAL A 37 -23.36 6.38 -24.14
N LYS A 38 -24.61 5.92 -24.29
CA LYS A 38 -25.45 5.48 -23.19
C LYS A 38 -24.81 4.32 -22.43
N GLU A 39 -24.41 3.26 -23.12
CA GLU A 39 -23.77 2.09 -22.52
C GLU A 39 -22.44 2.44 -21.85
N ASN A 40 -21.65 3.32 -22.47
CA ASN A 40 -20.38 3.78 -21.92
C ASN A 40 -20.57 4.55 -20.60
N ILE A 41 -21.55 5.46 -20.55
CA ILE A 41 -21.89 6.23 -19.34
C ILE A 41 -22.32 5.27 -18.23
N GLU A 42 -23.24 4.35 -18.51
CA GLU A 42 -23.71 3.38 -17.53
C GLU A 42 -22.55 2.55 -16.96
N ARG A 43 -21.66 2.04 -17.82
CA ARG A 43 -20.47 1.30 -17.39
C ARG A 43 -19.51 2.16 -16.56
N ARG A 44 -19.23 3.41 -16.97
CA ARG A 44 -18.40 4.36 -16.21
C ARG A 44 -18.99 4.64 -14.82
N GLN A 45 -20.31 4.74 -14.69
CA GLN A 45 -20.97 4.97 -13.40
C GLN A 45 -20.81 3.76 -12.47
N HIS A 46 -21.02 2.54 -12.97
CA HIS A 46 -20.78 1.32 -12.21
C HIS A 46 -19.34 1.23 -11.71
N GLU A 47 -18.36 1.53 -12.56
CA GLU A 47 -16.94 1.43 -12.17
C GLU A 47 -16.54 2.52 -11.17
N ARG A 48 -17.09 3.74 -11.28
CA ARG A 48 -16.94 4.79 -10.26
C ARG A 48 -17.52 4.35 -8.92
N TYR A 49 -18.74 3.79 -8.94
CA TYR A 49 -19.40 3.32 -7.73
C TYR A 49 -18.62 2.19 -7.06
N ARG A 50 -18.14 1.21 -7.83
CA ARG A 50 -17.26 0.13 -7.34
C ARG A 50 -15.96 0.68 -6.75
N SER A 51 -15.31 1.61 -7.45
CA SER A 51 -14.07 2.25 -6.97
C SER A 51 -14.32 3.03 -5.68
N TYR A 52 -15.45 3.70 -5.56
CA TYR A 52 -15.87 4.41 -4.36
C TYR A 52 -16.11 3.44 -3.19
N LEU A 53 -16.84 2.35 -3.40
CA LEU A 53 -17.06 1.32 -2.39
C LEU A 53 -15.75 0.67 -1.95
N LEU A 54 -14.87 0.33 -2.89
CA LEU A 54 -13.58 -0.26 -2.58
C LEU A 54 -12.67 0.74 -1.84
N GLN A 55 -12.69 2.01 -2.22
CA GLN A 55 -12.01 3.06 -1.47
C GLN A 55 -12.59 3.18 -0.05
N LYS A 56 -13.91 3.13 0.10
CA LYS A 56 -14.55 3.07 1.41
C LYS A 56 -14.05 1.86 2.17
N VAL A 57 -14.16 0.63 1.68
CA VAL A 57 -13.74 -0.57 2.43
C VAL A 57 -12.25 -0.54 2.79
N MET A 58 -11.37 -0.27 1.82
CA MET A 58 -9.91 -0.29 2.03
C MET A 58 -9.42 0.83 2.96
N PHE A 59 -10.14 1.95 3.02
CA PHE A 59 -9.69 3.13 3.76
C PHE A 59 -10.69 3.61 4.83
N SER A 60 -11.81 2.91 5.05
CA SER A 60 -12.78 3.21 6.10
C SER A 60 -12.24 2.70 7.43
N GLY A 61 -12.14 3.60 8.41
CA GLY A 61 -11.92 3.22 9.81
C GLY A 61 -10.51 2.75 10.12
N GLN A 62 -9.95 1.80 9.38
CA GLN A 62 -8.61 1.25 9.59
C GLN A 62 -7.51 2.29 9.39
N ASN A 63 -7.62 3.24 8.45
CA ASN A 63 -6.66 4.35 8.37
C ASN A 63 -6.79 5.34 9.53
N ARG A 64 -7.98 5.47 10.12
CA ARG A 64 -8.22 6.37 11.26
C ARG A 64 -7.77 5.74 12.57
N ILE A 65 -8.00 4.44 12.74
CA ILE A 65 -7.53 3.65 13.88
C ILE A 65 -6.02 3.40 13.75
N MET A 66 -5.50 2.99 12.59
CA MET A 66 -4.06 2.89 12.38
C MET A 66 -3.39 4.25 12.49
N GLY A 67 -3.99 5.33 11.99
CA GLY A 67 -3.50 6.70 12.20
C GLY A 67 -3.51 7.09 13.68
N PHE A 68 -4.57 6.78 14.42
CA PHE A 68 -4.66 7.02 15.86
C PHE A 68 -3.63 6.19 16.65
N VAL A 69 -3.49 4.91 16.33
CA VAL A 69 -2.50 4.02 16.96
C VAL A 69 -1.09 4.52 16.65
N ARG A 70 -0.78 4.84 15.39
CA ARG A 70 0.54 5.37 14.99
C ARG A 70 0.85 6.72 15.64
N ASP A 71 -0.09 7.65 15.65
CA ASP A 71 0.18 9.04 16.05
C ASP A 71 -0.01 9.28 17.56
N LYS A 72 -0.76 8.43 18.27
CA LYS A 72 -1.10 8.62 19.70
C LYS A 72 -0.70 7.44 20.57
N THR A 73 -1.07 6.23 20.21
CA THR A 73 -0.91 5.07 21.10
C THR A 73 0.51 4.50 21.09
N LEU A 74 1.14 4.42 19.92
CA LEU A 74 2.47 3.85 19.74
C LEU A 74 3.56 4.70 20.42
N PRO A 75 3.62 6.04 20.28
CA PRO A 75 4.62 6.84 20.98
C PRO A 75 4.47 6.76 22.50
N LEU A 76 3.23 6.68 23.00
CA LEU A 76 2.94 6.56 24.43
C LEU A 76 3.36 5.20 24.99
N ALA A 77 3.16 4.12 24.21
CA ALA A 77 3.58 2.79 24.58
C ALA A 77 5.12 2.66 24.58
N LEU A 78 5.80 3.17 23.54
CA LEU A 78 7.26 3.17 23.46
C LEU A 78 7.88 3.98 24.60
N ARG A 79 7.37 5.19 24.88
CA ARG A 79 7.84 5.99 26.02
C ARG A 79 7.68 5.26 27.36
N ARG A 80 6.58 4.52 27.55
CA ARG A 80 6.39 3.71 28.77
C ARG A 80 7.40 2.57 28.88
N ILE A 81 7.80 1.97 27.76
CA ILE A 81 8.84 0.95 27.75
C ILE A 81 10.19 1.60 28.10
N ASP A 82 10.53 2.73 27.47
CA ASP A 82 11.75 3.50 27.80
C ASP A 82 11.78 3.93 29.27
N ASP A 83 10.65 4.38 29.83
CA ASP A 83 10.53 4.79 31.23
C ASP A 83 10.67 3.57 32.17
N LEU A 84 10.14 2.40 31.81
CA LEU A 84 10.28 1.16 32.59
C LEU A 84 11.72 0.62 32.58
N ASP A 85 12.39 0.63 31.42
CA ASP A 85 13.83 0.29 31.32
C ASP A 85 14.67 1.23 32.20
N ARG A 86 14.24 2.48 32.37
CA ARG A 86 14.93 3.48 33.18
C ARG A 86 14.65 3.38 34.68
N GLU A 87 13.46 2.90 35.08
CA GLU A 87 13.09 2.72 36.50
C GLU A 87 13.70 1.44 37.12
N GLU A 88 14.01 0.40 36.33
CA GLU A 88 14.69 -0.80 36.84
C GLU A 88 16.22 -0.59 37.00
N HIS A 89 16.79 0.42 36.34
CA HIS A 89 18.19 0.81 36.47
C HIS A 89 18.39 1.98 37.44
N ASN A 90 18.05 1.76 38.71
CA ASN A 90 18.47 2.62 39.83
C ASN A 90 19.95 2.36 40.19
N VAL A 91 20.83 2.36 39.19
CA VAL A 91 22.27 2.23 39.38
C VAL A 91 22.90 3.61 39.26
N ASP A 92 23.30 4.14 40.40
CA ASP A 92 24.21 5.27 40.56
C ASP A 92 25.23 5.34 39.41
N GLU A 93 25.21 6.42 38.62
CA GLU A 93 26.07 6.68 37.45
C GLU A 93 27.59 6.73 37.81
N THR A 94 27.94 6.46 39.07
CA THR A 94 29.30 6.61 39.59
C THR A 94 30.13 5.31 39.58
N CYS A 95 29.57 4.12 39.29
CA CYS A 95 30.29 2.89 39.64
C CYS A 95 30.16 1.67 38.71
N VAL A 96 30.41 1.77 37.39
CA VAL A 96 30.90 0.60 36.63
C VAL A 96 31.90 1.00 35.53
N ALA A 97 32.91 1.78 35.90
CA ALA A 97 34.10 1.95 35.07
C ALA A 97 35.25 1.04 35.55
N LYS A 98 35.00 -0.21 36.02
CA LYS A 98 36.05 -1.19 36.32
C LYS A 98 35.54 -2.64 36.28
N SER A 99 35.49 -3.23 35.09
CA SER A 99 35.97 -4.60 34.83
C SER A 99 36.03 -4.79 33.32
N GLY A 100 37.23 -5.01 32.79
CA GLY A 100 37.49 -5.09 31.35
C GLY A 100 37.05 -6.41 30.73
N GLU A 101 35.76 -6.70 30.77
CA GLU A 101 35.15 -7.74 29.93
C GLU A 101 33.92 -7.13 29.25
N ASP A 102 33.99 -7.04 27.92
CA ASP A 102 32.87 -6.64 27.10
C ASP A 102 31.69 -7.62 27.32
N PRO A 103 30.45 -7.14 27.44
CA PRO A 103 29.32 -8.00 27.71
C PRO A 103 29.12 -9.00 26.56
N GLN A 104 29.22 -10.30 26.89
CA GLN A 104 29.19 -11.42 25.94
C GLN A 104 27.88 -11.59 25.16
N TRP A 105 26.84 -10.79 25.47
CA TRP A 105 25.54 -10.83 24.83
C TRP A 105 25.38 -9.85 23.67
N VAL A 106 26.39 -9.01 23.41
CA VAL A 106 26.46 -8.23 22.17
C VAL A 106 27.13 -9.09 21.11
N GLU A 107 26.51 -10.22 20.78
CA GLU A 107 26.72 -10.77 19.44
C GLU A 107 26.08 -9.76 18.48
N GLU A 108 26.91 -9.00 17.78
CA GLU A 108 26.51 -8.14 16.67
C GLU A 108 25.59 -8.96 15.75
N LEU A 109 24.28 -8.74 15.85
CA LEU A 109 23.31 -9.36 14.97
C LEU A 109 23.69 -8.91 13.55
N ARG A 110 24.25 -9.86 12.78
CA ARG A 110 24.64 -9.68 11.38
C ARG A 110 23.37 -9.65 10.53
N TRP A 111 22.61 -8.56 10.71
CA TRP A 111 21.30 -8.35 10.12
C TRP A 111 21.31 -8.50 8.58
N GLU A 112 22.43 -8.19 7.92
CA GLU A 112 22.58 -8.40 6.48
C GLU A 112 22.54 -9.89 6.08
N GLU A 113 23.12 -10.80 6.87
CA GLU A 113 23.05 -12.23 6.56
C GLU A 113 21.68 -12.83 6.81
N ILE A 114 21.03 -12.44 7.91
CA ILE A 114 19.68 -12.92 8.25
C ILE A 114 18.69 -12.46 7.17
N TYR A 115 18.90 -11.26 6.62
CA TYR A 115 18.11 -10.72 5.53
C TYR A 115 18.35 -11.48 4.21
N ASP A 116 19.60 -11.76 3.87
CA ASP A 116 19.99 -12.51 2.66
C ASP A 116 19.56 -13.98 2.73
N GLU A 117 19.56 -14.62 3.89
CA GLU A 117 19.05 -15.99 4.05
C GLU A 117 17.53 -16.08 3.84
N GLN A 118 16.78 -15.06 4.25
CA GLN A 118 15.32 -15.05 4.09
C GLN A 118 14.84 -14.58 2.71
N HIS A 119 15.63 -13.75 2.01
CA HIS A 119 15.20 -13.11 0.75
C HIS A 119 16.09 -13.41 -0.46
N GLY A 120 17.25 -14.05 -0.27
CA GLY A 120 18.27 -14.29 -1.30
C GLY A 120 18.11 -15.57 -2.11
N ARG A 121 16.92 -16.19 -2.15
CA ARG A 121 16.69 -17.43 -2.94
C ARG A 121 15.85 -17.25 -4.19
N GLU A 122 15.94 -16.12 -4.88
CA GLU A 122 15.52 -16.02 -6.28
C GLU A 122 16.46 -15.13 -7.11
N ARG A 123 17.63 -15.66 -7.46
CA ARG A 123 18.33 -15.35 -8.72
C ARG A 123 19.53 -16.27 -8.90
N ASN A 124 19.34 -17.31 -9.71
CA ASN A 124 20.24 -17.75 -10.79
C ASN A 124 19.86 -19.16 -11.26
N GLY A 125 18.82 -19.22 -12.11
CA GLY A 125 18.59 -20.33 -13.03
C GLY A 125 18.95 -19.87 -14.44
N GLY A 126 20.26 -19.70 -14.68
CA GLY A 126 20.82 -19.45 -16.00
C GLY A 126 21.84 -20.53 -16.30
N SER A 127 21.44 -21.53 -17.07
CA SER A 127 22.29 -22.34 -17.96
C SER A 127 21.42 -22.84 -19.10
#